data_AF-A0A7R9XT37-F1
#
_entry.id   AF-A0A7R9XT37-F1
#
_cell.length_a   1.000
_cell.length_b   1.000
_cell.length_c   1.000
_cell.angle_alpha   90.00
_cell.angle_beta   90.00
_cell.angle_gamma   90.00
#
_symmetry.space_group_name_H-M   'P 1'
#
loop_
_entity.id
_entity.type
_entity.pdbx_description
1 polymer ?
#
loop_
_entity_poly.entity_id
_entity_poly.type
_entity_poly.pdbx_seq_one_letter_code
_entity_poly.pdbx_strand_id
1 'polypeptide(L)'
;ARDDDARDDDARPREDARDRGRALEDGLLVLGDVTVLWLFLLYKKVSAVSAAADFPGWLAPIEVTARSAAAFSIDAAWSLILWVVVSAVLTKSYEIDWDETPSVRRATSEVVQTWAVWAPLQAVGVVFATKGGLAQEASHGLLVSTLTALGVMLGWRCYAKVFSLLAPSRSSDNAASDDVEWGEFYRVFGGVAALCVACAMAEMIHYGGGDASLEF
;
A
#
# COMPACT_ATOMS: atom_id res chain seq x y z
N ALA A 1 18.01 -36.94 -41.85
CA ALA A 1 18.11 -36.39 -40.49
C ALA A 1 18.07 -34.86 -40.62
N ARG A 2 16.88 -34.29 -40.64
CA ARG A 2 16.64 -32.85 -40.84
C ARG A 2 15.29 -32.46 -40.19
N ASP A 3 15.07 -32.97 -38.98
CA ASP A 3 13.82 -32.82 -38.21
C ASP A 3 14.01 -32.10 -36.87
N ASP A 4 15.23 -31.66 -36.53
CA ASP A 4 15.49 -30.95 -35.25
C ASP A 4 15.29 -29.43 -35.34
N ASP A 5 15.37 -28.82 -36.54
CA ASP A 5 15.23 -27.36 -36.70
C ASP A 5 13.78 -26.86 -36.58
N ALA A 6 12.77 -27.74 -36.67
CA ALA A 6 11.36 -27.37 -36.61
C ALA A 6 10.80 -27.29 -35.18
N ARG A 7 11.49 -27.83 -34.17
CA ARG A 7 11.04 -27.79 -32.77
C ARG A 7 11.42 -26.48 -32.05
N ASP A 8 12.50 -25.83 -32.47
CA ASP A 8 12.97 -24.57 -31.87
C ASP A 8 12.17 -23.33 -32.33
N ASP A 9 11.57 -23.37 -33.51
CA ASP A 9 10.75 -22.26 -34.04
C ASP A 9 9.37 -22.16 -33.38
N ASP A 10 8.85 -23.24 -32.80
CA ASP A 10 7.54 -23.28 -32.12
C ASP A 10 7.66 -23.05 -30.60
N ALA A 11 8.86 -23.18 -30.03
CA ALA A 11 9.15 -22.92 -28.62
C ALA A 11 9.36 -21.42 -28.36
N ARG A 12 10.14 -20.75 -29.23
CA ARG A 12 10.46 -19.32 -29.13
C ARG A 12 9.22 -18.40 -29.04
N PRO A 13 8.17 -18.55 -29.87
CA PRO A 13 6.98 -17.70 -29.80
C PRO A 13 6.19 -17.89 -28.51
N ARG A 14 6.26 -19.08 -27.90
CA ARG A 14 5.58 -19.39 -26.64
C ARG A 14 6.33 -18.81 -25.45
N GLU A 15 7.65 -18.87 -25.46
CA GLU A 15 8.51 -18.21 -24.46
C GLU A 15 8.35 -16.70 -24.53
N ASP A 16 8.42 -16.10 -25.73
CA ASP A 16 8.23 -14.66 -25.94
C ASP A 16 6.84 -14.16 -25.52
N ALA A 17 5.80 -14.99 -25.68
CA ALA A 17 4.45 -14.67 -25.24
C ALA A 17 4.31 -14.78 -23.71
N ARG A 18 4.95 -15.78 -23.10
CA ARG A 18 4.98 -15.98 -21.65
C ARG A 18 5.74 -14.83 -20.97
N ASP A 19 6.89 -14.44 -21.50
CA ASP A 19 7.70 -13.34 -20.94
C ASP A 19 7.01 -11.98 -21.09
N ARG A 20 6.28 -11.76 -22.20
CA ARG A 20 5.40 -10.59 -22.33
C ARG A 20 4.25 -10.59 -21.34
N GLY A 21 3.65 -11.74 -21.06
CA GLY A 21 2.62 -11.89 -20.02
C GLY A 21 3.14 -11.52 -18.64
N ARG A 22 4.31 -12.06 -18.28
CA ARG A 22 5.00 -11.78 -17.01
C ARG A 22 5.29 -10.29 -16.83
N ALA A 23 5.87 -9.64 -17.85
CA ALA A 23 6.19 -8.21 -17.79
C ALA A 23 4.93 -7.32 -17.66
N LEU A 24 3.80 -7.74 -18.23
CA LEU A 24 2.52 -7.04 -18.06
C LEU A 24 1.99 -7.17 -16.64
N GLU A 25 2.07 -8.36 -16.05
CA GLU A 25 1.61 -8.62 -14.67
C GLU A 25 2.47 -7.88 -13.64
N ASP A 26 3.79 -7.82 -13.85
CA ASP A 26 4.71 -7.02 -13.04
C ASP A 26 4.33 -5.52 -13.10
N GLY A 27 4.01 -5.02 -14.30
CA GLY A 27 3.54 -3.65 -14.50
C GLY A 27 2.18 -3.36 -13.87
N LEU A 28 1.26 -4.33 -13.88
CA LEU A 28 -0.05 -4.23 -13.23
C LEU A 28 0.07 -4.19 -11.70
N LEU A 29 1.04 -4.90 -11.12
CA LEU A 29 1.29 -4.86 -9.68
C LEU A 29 1.80 -3.47 -9.24
N VAL A 30 2.70 -2.87 -10.01
CA VAL A 30 3.17 -1.49 -9.78
C VAL A 30 2.01 -0.50 -9.87
N LEU A 31 1.20 -0.60 -10.94
CA LEU A 31 0.04 0.27 -11.13
C LEU A 31 -0.97 0.13 -9.98
N GLY A 32 -1.19 -1.10 -9.53
CA GLY A 32 -2.06 -1.41 -8.41
C GLY A 32 -1.58 -0.81 -7.09
N ASP A 33 -0.30 -0.97 -6.76
CA ASP A 33 0.31 -0.34 -5.58
C ASP A 33 0.12 1.17 -5.63
N VAL A 34 0.45 1.80 -6.76
CA VAL A 34 0.33 3.25 -6.95
C VAL A 34 -1.13 3.70 -6.79
N THR A 35 -2.08 2.97 -7.38
CA THR A 35 -3.50 3.30 -7.32
C THR A 35 -4.04 3.19 -5.89
N VAL A 36 -3.71 2.11 -5.19
CA VAL A 36 -4.19 1.87 -3.83
C VAL A 36 -3.61 2.88 -2.84
N LEU A 37 -2.30 3.16 -2.91
CA LEU A 37 -1.69 4.20 -2.08
C LEU A 37 -2.24 5.58 -2.40
N TRP A 38 -2.47 5.90 -3.68
CA TRP A 38 -3.01 7.20 -4.07
C TRP A 38 -4.44 7.40 -3.53
N LEU A 39 -5.30 6.37 -3.65
CA LEU A 39 -6.64 6.37 -3.07
C LEU A 39 -6.60 6.50 -1.54
N PHE A 40 -5.67 5.83 -0.87
CA PHE A 40 -5.46 5.98 0.56
C PHE A 40 -5.07 7.41 0.94
N LEU A 41 -4.15 8.04 0.21
CA LEU A 41 -3.72 9.41 0.47
C LEU A 41 -4.86 10.41 0.24
N LEU A 42 -5.65 10.22 -0.81
CA LEU A 42 -6.88 11.00 -1.03
C LEU A 42 -7.85 10.84 0.13
N TYR A 43 -8.14 9.60 0.52
CA TYR A 43 -9.03 9.31 1.64
C TYR A 43 -8.52 9.96 2.93
N LYS A 44 -7.22 9.86 3.23
CA LYS A 44 -6.57 10.51 4.39
C LYS A 44 -6.80 12.02 4.42
N LYS A 45 -6.76 12.68 3.25
CA LYS A 45 -6.98 14.12 3.13
C LYS A 45 -8.44 14.49 3.26
N VAL A 46 -9.33 13.80 2.55
CA VAL A 46 -10.79 14.05 2.62
C VAL A 46 -11.30 13.83 4.04
N SER A 47 -10.88 12.74 4.68
CA SER A 47 -11.25 12.45 6.07
C SER A 47 -10.71 13.51 7.04
N ALA A 48 -9.47 13.99 6.85
CA ALA A 48 -8.90 15.03 7.71
C ALA A 48 -9.67 16.35 7.58
N VAL A 49 -10.02 16.75 6.36
CA VAL A 49 -10.83 17.95 6.11
C VAL A 49 -12.24 17.80 6.69
N SER A 50 -12.85 16.62 6.56
CA SER A 50 -14.20 16.37 7.10
C SER A 50 -14.26 16.36 8.64
N ALA A 51 -13.13 16.08 9.28
CA ALA A 51 -13.00 16.05 10.74
C ALA A 51 -12.52 17.40 11.33
N ALA A 52 -12.18 18.38 10.49
CA ALA A 52 -11.72 19.67 10.94
C ALA A 52 -12.87 20.50 11.56
N ALA A 53 -12.58 21.26 12.61
CA ALA A 53 -13.59 22.02 13.35
C ALA A 53 -14.24 23.15 12.51
N ASP A 54 -13.53 23.63 11.50
CA ASP A 54 -13.93 24.65 10.54
C ASP A 54 -14.57 24.07 9.27
N PHE A 55 -14.88 22.77 9.24
CA PHE A 55 -15.45 22.12 8.07
C PHE A 55 -16.80 22.78 7.67
N PRO A 56 -16.88 23.37 6.47
CA PRO A 56 -18.05 24.17 6.06
C PRO A 56 -19.26 23.31 5.64
N GLY A 57 -19.15 21.98 5.69
CA GLY A 57 -20.17 21.02 5.29
C GLY A 57 -19.92 20.42 3.89
N TRP A 58 -20.51 19.25 3.62
CA TRP A 58 -20.30 18.46 2.39
C TRP A 58 -20.77 19.14 1.09
N LEU A 59 -21.62 20.17 1.20
CA LEU A 59 -22.18 20.90 0.06
C LEU A 59 -21.54 22.27 -0.14
N ALA A 60 -20.63 22.67 0.74
CA ALA A 60 -19.93 23.93 0.60
C ALA A 60 -18.84 23.80 -0.48
N PRO A 61 -18.62 24.84 -1.31
CA PRO A 61 -17.53 24.83 -2.29
C PRO A 61 -16.19 24.67 -1.56
N ILE A 62 -15.46 23.60 -1.89
CA ILE A 62 -14.10 23.42 -1.38
C ILE A 62 -13.18 24.27 -2.26
N GLU A 63 -12.71 25.40 -1.73
CA GLU A 63 -11.71 26.21 -2.41
C GLU A 63 -10.35 25.50 -2.40
N VAL A 64 -10.03 24.81 -3.50
CA VAL A 64 -8.71 24.21 -3.68
C VAL A 64 -7.73 25.28 -4.14
N THR A 65 -6.96 25.83 -3.21
CA THR A 65 -5.86 26.73 -3.55
C THR A 65 -4.78 26.01 -4.37
N ALA A 66 -4.09 26.72 -5.27
CA ALA A 66 -2.97 26.15 -6.03
C ALA A 66 -1.86 25.60 -5.12
N ARG A 67 -1.68 26.20 -3.93
CA ARG A 67 -0.70 25.78 -2.93
C ARG A 67 -1.08 24.45 -2.27
N SER A 68 -2.35 24.26 -1.89
CA SER A 68 -2.82 23.01 -1.29
C SER A 68 -2.81 21.86 -2.30
N ALA A 69 -3.16 22.12 -3.56
CA ALA A 69 -3.02 21.15 -4.65
C ALA A 69 -1.56 20.74 -4.90
N ALA A 70 -0.64 21.71 -4.92
CA ALA A 70 0.79 21.44 -5.10
C ALA A 70 1.38 20.66 -3.92
N ALA A 71 1.05 21.06 -2.68
CA ALA A 71 1.49 20.35 -1.48
C ALA A 71 0.99 18.90 -1.44
N PHE A 72 -0.28 18.67 -1.83
CA PHE A 72 -0.81 17.31 -1.94
C PHE A 72 -0.09 16.50 -3.02
N SER A 73 0.14 17.10 -4.19
CA SER A 73 0.81 16.43 -5.31
C SER A 73 2.25 16.02 -4.95
N ILE A 74 2.98 16.86 -4.22
CA ILE A 74 4.34 16.56 -3.75
C ILE A 74 4.32 15.45 -2.69
N ASP A 75 3.42 15.53 -1.69
CA ASP A 75 3.25 14.50 -0.65
C ASP A 75 2.88 13.15 -1.26
N ALA A 76 1.98 13.16 -2.25
CA ALA A 76 1.57 11.98 -3.00
C ALA A 76 2.71 11.44 -3.85
N ALA A 77 3.38 12.26 -4.65
CA ALA A 77 4.51 11.82 -5.47
C ALA A 77 5.63 11.22 -4.60
N TRP A 78 5.97 11.86 -3.48
CA TRP A 78 6.93 11.35 -2.51
C TRP A 78 6.51 9.98 -1.97
N SER A 79 5.26 9.86 -1.52
CA SER A 79 4.70 8.60 -0.99
C SER A 79 4.74 7.45 -1.99
N LEU A 80 4.31 7.72 -3.23
CA LEU A 80 4.18 6.73 -4.29
C LEU A 80 5.55 6.29 -4.81
N ILE A 81 6.41 7.25 -5.17
CA ILE A 81 7.75 6.96 -5.69
C ILE A 81 8.56 6.20 -4.63
N LEU A 82 8.49 6.64 -3.38
CA LEU A 82 9.23 5.97 -2.31
C LEU A 82 8.75 4.53 -2.12
N TRP A 83 7.44 4.27 -2.14
CA TRP A 83 6.92 2.91 -1.99
C TRP A 83 7.43 1.99 -3.11
N VAL A 84 7.34 2.45 -4.36
CA VAL A 84 7.79 1.69 -5.53
C VAL A 84 9.30 1.44 -5.48
N VAL A 85 10.11 2.46 -5.19
CA VAL A 85 11.57 2.32 -5.12
C VAL A 85 11.98 1.36 -4.00
N VAL A 86 11.40 1.51 -2.80
CA VAL A 86 11.70 0.62 -1.67
C VAL A 86 11.26 -0.82 -1.98
N SER A 87 10.08 -1.01 -2.58
CA SER A 87 9.57 -2.32 -3.01
C SER A 87 10.44 -2.98 -4.09
N ALA A 88 10.93 -2.20 -5.06
CA ALA A 88 11.78 -2.70 -6.12
C ALA A 88 13.16 -3.09 -5.60
N VAL A 89 13.76 -2.25 -4.75
CA VAL A 89 15.15 -2.43 -4.28
C VAL A 89 15.26 -3.49 -3.19
N LEU A 90 14.37 -3.50 -2.20
CA LEU A 90 14.53 -4.35 -1.01
C LEU A 90 13.97 -5.75 -1.20
N THR A 91 12.76 -5.83 -1.74
CA THR A 91 11.99 -7.07 -1.76
C THR A 91 11.92 -7.68 -3.15
N LYS A 92 12.44 -6.99 -4.17
CA LYS A 92 12.25 -7.34 -5.59
C LYS A 92 10.79 -7.70 -5.86
N SER A 93 9.89 -6.96 -5.22
CA SER A 93 8.46 -7.31 -5.14
C SER A 93 7.77 -7.42 -6.49
N TYR A 94 8.34 -6.79 -7.51
CA TYR A 94 7.82 -6.74 -8.87
C TYR A 94 8.45 -7.78 -9.79
N GLU A 95 9.36 -8.63 -9.30
CA GLU A 95 9.80 -9.83 -10.00
C GLU A 95 8.97 -11.00 -9.44
N ILE A 96 7.82 -11.30 -10.06
CA ILE A 96 6.98 -12.42 -9.59
C ILE A 96 7.66 -13.75 -9.99
N ASP A 97 7.99 -14.57 -9.00
CA ASP A 97 8.48 -15.93 -9.22
C ASP A 97 7.30 -16.86 -9.46
N TRP A 98 7.11 -17.26 -10.72
CA TRP A 98 5.98 -18.07 -11.19
C TRP A 98 6.11 -19.56 -10.87
N ASP A 99 7.28 -20.01 -10.45
CA ASP A 99 7.54 -21.41 -10.11
C ASP A 99 7.34 -21.68 -8.61
N GLU A 100 7.14 -20.63 -7.81
CA GLU A 100 6.90 -20.72 -6.38
C GLU A 100 5.40 -20.67 -6.02
N THR A 101 5.01 -21.42 -5.00
CA THR A 101 3.61 -21.41 -4.51
C THR A 101 3.30 -20.06 -3.85
N PRO A 102 2.23 -19.36 -4.27
CA PRO A 102 1.85 -18.08 -3.68
C PRO A 102 1.39 -18.31 -2.24
N SER A 103 1.96 -17.56 -1.29
CA SER A 103 1.61 -17.65 0.14
C SER A 103 1.42 -16.29 0.77
N VAL A 104 0.43 -16.17 1.66
CA VAL A 104 0.13 -14.95 2.43
C VAL A 104 1.32 -14.56 3.30
N ARG A 105 2.03 -15.53 3.87
CA ARG A 105 3.20 -15.26 4.71
C ARG A 105 4.31 -14.53 3.95
N ARG A 106 4.58 -14.94 2.70
CA ARG A 106 5.60 -14.28 1.86
C ARG A 106 5.14 -12.88 1.46
N ALA A 107 3.92 -12.75 0.94
CA ALA A 107 3.36 -11.45 0.56
C ALA A 107 3.34 -10.48 1.75
N THR A 108 2.97 -10.96 2.92
CA THR A 108 3.01 -10.20 4.18
C THR A 108 4.42 -9.75 4.53
N SER A 109 5.40 -10.68 4.48
CA SER A 109 6.79 -10.35 4.80
C SER A 109 7.35 -9.27 3.88
N GLU A 110 7.07 -9.33 2.58
CA GLU A 110 7.50 -8.31 1.62
C GLU A 110 6.89 -6.94 1.94
N VAL A 111 5.59 -6.90 2.26
CA VAL A 111 4.92 -5.64 2.63
C VAL A 111 5.47 -5.08 3.92
N VAL A 112 5.66 -5.90 4.95
CA VAL A 112 6.18 -5.46 6.25
C VAL A 112 7.62 -4.95 6.12
N GLN A 113 8.48 -5.62 5.36
CA GLN A 113 9.85 -5.16 5.11
C GLN A 113 9.88 -3.83 4.36
N THR A 114 9.05 -3.70 3.32
CA THR A 114 8.91 -2.46 2.56
C THR A 114 8.43 -1.33 3.47
N TRP A 115 7.37 -1.60 4.26
CA TRP A 115 6.79 -0.64 5.18
C TRP A 115 7.77 -0.19 6.27
N ALA A 116 8.57 -1.11 6.82
CA ALA A 116 9.55 -0.81 7.87
C ALA A 116 10.60 0.23 7.43
N VAL A 117 10.89 0.31 6.13
CA VAL A 117 11.80 1.33 5.56
C VAL A 117 11.02 2.54 5.05
N TRP A 118 9.86 2.32 4.42
CA TRP A 118 9.02 3.38 3.89
C TRP A 118 8.49 4.31 4.98
N ALA A 119 8.00 3.80 6.10
CA ALA A 119 7.36 4.60 7.16
C ALA A 119 8.32 5.61 7.83
N PRO A 120 9.56 5.26 8.21
CA PRO A 120 10.52 6.27 8.71
C PRO A 120 10.88 7.33 7.66
N LEU A 121 11.03 6.94 6.41
CA LEU A 121 11.35 7.87 5.32
C LEU A 121 10.15 8.79 4.98
N GLN A 122 8.92 8.32 5.17
CA GLN A 122 7.73 9.17 5.15
C GLN A 122 7.75 10.20 6.27
N ALA A 123 8.09 9.80 7.49
CA ALA A 123 8.22 10.74 8.62
C ALA A 123 9.23 11.86 8.32
N VAL A 124 10.36 11.51 7.71
CA VAL A 124 11.38 12.48 7.27
C VAL A 124 10.82 13.43 6.20
N GLY A 125 10.06 12.91 5.23
CA GLY A 125 9.37 13.73 4.22
C GLY A 125 8.44 14.77 4.83
N VAL A 126 7.66 14.38 5.85
CA VAL A 126 6.78 15.30 6.59
C VAL A 126 7.59 16.39 7.29
N VAL A 127 8.71 16.06 7.94
CA VAL A 127 9.58 17.07 8.59
C VAL A 127 10.12 18.09 7.57
N PHE A 128 10.54 17.64 6.38
CA PHE A 128 10.99 18.53 5.33
C PHE A 128 9.85 19.39 4.76
N ALA A 129 8.65 18.84 4.59
CA ALA A 129 7.48 19.59 4.16
C ALA A 129 7.12 20.70 5.17
N THR A 130 7.19 20.41 6.48
CA THR A 130 6.97 21.39 7.55
C THR A 130 8.01 22.50 7.51
N LYS A 131 9.31 22.16 7.40
CA LYS A 131 10.38 23.17 7.31
C LYS A 131 10.30 24.01 6.03
N GLY A 132 9.83 23.43 4.93
CA GLY A 132 9.66 24.10 3.64
C GLY A 132 8.37 24.95 3.53
N GLY A 133 7.54 25.01 4.57
CA GLY A 133 6.27 25.75 4.52
C GLY A 133 5.25 25.14 3.54
N LEU A 134 5.33 23.82 3.34
CA LEU A 134 4.45 23.00 2.51
C LEU A 134 3.64 21.98 3.34
N ALA A 135 3.73 22.03 4.67
CA ALA A 135 2.88 21.21 5.53
C ALA A 135 1.40 21.55 5.30
N GLN A 136 0.56 20.52 5.31
CA GLN A 136 -0.88 20.69 5.18
C GLN A 136 -1.52 20.87 6.56
N GLU A 137 -2.48 21.78 6.64
CA GLU A 137 -3.16 22.18 7.89
C GLU A 137 -4.06 21.07 8.46
N ALA A 138 -4.69 20.26 7.60
CA ALA A 138 -5.46 19.08 7.99
C ALA A 138 -4.63 17.80 7.75
N SER A 139 -4.15 17.17 8.82
CA SER A 139 -3.44 15.90 8.74
C SER A 139 -3.81 14.95 9.87
N HIS A 140 -4.10 13.69 9.53
CA HIS A 140 -4.14 12.61 10.50
C HIS A 140 -2.76 12.41 11.14
N GLY A 141 -2.74 11.90 12.37
CA GLY A 141 -1.50 11.53 13.05
C GLY A 141 -0.62 10.60 12.23
N LEU A 142 0.69 10.79 12.38
CA LEU A 142 1.71 10.14 11.55
C LEU A 142 1.76 8.62 11.80
N LEU A 143 1.55 8.18 13.03
CA LEU A 143 1.60 6.76 13.40
C LEU A 143 0.37 6.02 12.87
N VAL A 144 -0.83 6.56 13.08
CA VAL A 144 -2.06 5.95 12.57
C VAL A 144 -2.07 5.90 11.06
N SER A 145 -1.63 6.97 10.39
CA SER A 145 -1.63 7.01 8.92
C SER A 145 -0.63 6.02 8.32
N THR A 146 0.56 5.88 8.88
CA THR A 146 1.55 4.89 8.38
C THR A 146 1.11 3.45 8.67
N LEU A 147 0.50 3.15 9.81
CA LEU A 147 -0.05 1.82 10.09
C LEU A 147 -1.29 1.49 9.26
N THR A 148 -2.13 2.48 8.96
CA THR A 148 -3.27 2.27 8.06
C THR A 148 -2.77 1.97 6.64
N ALA A 149 -1.72 2.65 6.19
CA ALA A 149 -1.06 2.34 4.92
C ALA A 149 -0.51 0.89 4.90
N LEU A 150 0.06 0.40 6.01
CA LEU A 150 0.49 -1.00 6.13
C LEU A 150 -0.69 -1.96 5.92
N GLY A 151 -1.82 -1.73 6.59
CA GLY A 151 -3.01 -2.57 6.44
C GLY A 151 -3.58 -2.56 5.03
N VAL A 152 -3.68 -1.38 4.42
CA VAL A 152 -4.16 -1.21 3.04
C VAL A 152 -3.25 -1.95 2.05
N MET A 153 -1.93 -1.80 2.18
CA MET A 153 -0.97 -2.46 1.29
C MET A 153 -0.90 -3.97 1.51
N LEU A 154 -1.07 -4.44 2.75
CA LEU A 154 -1.21 -5.87 3.04
C LEU A 154 -2.44 -6.45 2.35
N GLY A 155 -3.59 -5.79 2.47
CA GLY A 155 -4.83 -6.19 1.81
C GLY A 155 -4.66 -6.27 0.29
N TRP A 156 -4.09 -5.22 -0.32
CA TRP A 156 -3.84 -5.19 -1.76
C TRP A 156 -2.86 -6.27 -2.22
N ARG A 157 -1.70 -6.40 -1.58
CA ARG A 157 -0.65 -7.35 -2.01
C ARG A 157 -1.03 -8.80 -1.78
N CYS A 158 -1.75 -9.11 -0.69
CA CYS A 158 -2.30 -10.45 -0.49
C CYS A 158 -3.40 -10.75 -1.52
N TYR A 159 -4.25 -9.77 -1.85
CA TYR A 159 -5.22 -9.93 -2.94
C TYR A 159 -4.53 -10.15 -4.29
N ALA A 160 -3.61 -9.27 -4.68
CA ALA A 160 -2.97 -9.32 -5.99
C ALA A 160 -2.09 -10.58 -6.17
N LYS A 161 -1.26 -10.93 -5.18
CA LYS A 161 -0.30 -12.04 -5.31
C LYS A 161 -0.83 -13.40 -4.90
N VAL A 162 -1.82 -13.45 -4.02
CA VAL A 162 -2.34 -14.72 -3.49
C VAL A 162 -3.72 -14.94 -4.07
N PHE A 163 -4.71 -14.13 -3.69
CA PHE A 163 -6.10 -14.44 -4.05
C PHE A 163 -6.47 -14.22 -5.53
N SER A 164 -5.81 -13.31 -6.23
CA SER A 164 -6.06 -13.04 -7.65
C SER A 164 -5.32 -14.02 -8.57
N LEU A 165 -4.16 -14.52 -8.13
CA LEU A 165 -3.43 -15.61 -8.80
C LEU A 165 -3.99 -17.00 -8.44
N LEU A 166 -4.73 -17.12 -7.34
CA LEU A 166 -5.40 -18.36 -6.91
C LEU A 166 -6.74 -18.65 -7.62
N ALA A 167 -7.09 -17.96 -8.72
CA ALA A 167 -8.21 -18.39 -9.56
C ALA A 167 -7.70 -19.01 -10.88
N PRO A 168 -7.95 -20.31 -11.15
CA PRO A 168 -9.23 -20.95 -10.89
C PRO A 168 -9.23 -21.95 -9.71
N SER A 169 -9.87 -21.54 -8.62
CA SER A 169 -10.60 -22.44 -7.72
C SER A 169 -11.80 -23.04 -8.48
N ARG A 170 -11.58 -24.20 -9.10
CA ARG A 170 -12.65 -25.12 -9.51
C ARG A 170 -12.27 -26.60 -9.42
N SER A 171 -11.21 -26.93 -8.67
CA SER A 171 -11.02 -28.29 -8.16
C SER A 171 -11.26 -28.28 -6.66
N SER A 172 -11.97 -29.29 -6.16
CA SER A 172 -12.19 -29.56 -4.74
C SER A 172 -10.91 -29.79 -3.94
N ASP A 173 -9.74 -29.85 -4.61
CA ASP A 173 -8.46 -30.24 -4.01
C ASP A 173 -7.74 -29.09 -3.30
N ASN A 174 -8.04 -27.82 -3.63
CA ASN A 174 -7.33 -26.66 -3.05
C ASN A 174 -8.08 -25.96 -1.90
N ALA A 175 -9.33 -26.32 -1.64
CA ALA A 175 -10.17 -25.64 -0.63
C ALA A 175 -9.55 -25.66 0.78
N ALA A 176 -8.90 -26.76 1.16
CA ALA A 176 -8.23 -26.87 2.45
C ALA A 176 -6.98 -25.98 2.56
N SER A 177 -6.30 -25.70 1.45
CA SER A 177 -5.17 -24.76 1.41
C SER A 177 -5.65 -23.31 1.46
N ASP A 178 -6.74 -22.99 0.76
CA ASP A 178 -7.33 -21.66 0.76
C ASP A 178 -7.79 -21.25 2.16
N ASP A 179 -8.42 -22.15 2.92
CA ASP A 179 -8.87 -21.88 4.29
C ASP A 179 -7.71 -21.52 5.23
N VAL A 180 -6.55 -22.16 5.06
CA VAL A 180 -5.34 -21.88 5.85
C VAL A 180 -4.78 -20.51 5.50
N GLU A 181 -4.69 -20.17 4.21
CA GLU A 181 -4.18 -18.88 3.74
C GLU A 181 -5.11 -17.72 4.16
N TRP A 182 -6.43 -17.90 4.07
CA TRP A 182 -7.40 -16.94 4.60
C TRP A 182 -7.26 -16.77 6.12
N GLY A 183 -7.10 -17.88 6.86
CA GLY A 183 -6.88 -17.84 8.30
C GLY A 183 -5.62 -17.06 8.68
N GLU A 184 -4.52 -17.26 7.96
CA GLU A 184 -3.29 -16.51 8.18
C GLU A 184 -3.46 -15.02 7.83
N PHE A 185 -4.12 -14.71 6.73
CA PHE A 185 -4.43 -13.34 6.32
C PHE A 185 -5.23 -12.59 7.39
N TYR A 186 -6.33 -13.15 7.87
CA TYR A 186 -7.15 -12.51 8.91
C TYR A 186 -6.40 -12.33 10.23
N ARG A 187 -5.52 -13.28 10.58
CA ARG A 187 -4.68 -13.15 11.78
C ARG A 187 -3.71 -11.97 11.69
N VAL A 188 -3.01 -11.85 10.56
CA VAL A 188 -2.07 -10.74 10.31
C VAL A 188 -2.82 -9.42 10.24
N PHE A 189 -3.90 -9.36 9.46
CA PHE A 189 -4.71 -8.16 9.28
C PHE A 189 -5.34 -7.69 10.59
N GLY A 190 -5.85 -8.63 11.40
CA GLY A 190 -6.36 -8.35 12.75
C GLY A 190 -5.28 -7.78 13.68
N GLY A 191 -4.05 -8.28 13.59
CA GLY A 191 -2.91 -7.74 14.33
C GLY A 191 -2.59 -6.28 13.94
N VAL A 192 -2.59 -5.98 12.65
CA VAL A 192 -2.39 -4.61 12.16
C VAL A 192 -3.53 -3.69 12.59
N ALA A 193 -4.78 -4.15 12.50
CA ALA A 193 -5.94 -3.39 12.96
C ALA A 193 -5.86 -3.07 14.48
N ALA A 194 -5.45 -4.04 15.30
CA ALA A 194 -5.25 -3.83 16.73
C ALA A 194 -4.16 -2.77 17.01
N LEU A 195 -3.04 -2.81 16.27
CA LEU A 195 -2.00 -1.80 16.36
C LEU A 195 -2.48 -0.42 15.91
N CYS A 196 -3.26 -0.32 14.84
CA CYS A 196 -3.87 0.93 14.39
C CYS A 196 -4.73 1.56 15.49
N VAL A 197 -5.59 0.76 16.15
CA VAL A 197 -6.44 1.24 17.25
C VAL A 197 -5.60 1.70 18.44
N ALA A 198 -4.59 0.91 18.83
CA ALA A 198 -3.70 1.27 19.93
C ALA A 198 -2.94 2.57 19.66
N CYS A 199 -2.41 2.75 18.44
CA CYS A 199 -1.73 3.98 18.04
C CYS A 199 -2.69 5.17 17.93
N ALA A 200 -3.93 4.97 17.49
CA ALA A 200 -4.94 6.02 17.49
C ALA A 200 -5.27 6.49 18.90
N MET A 201 -5.42 5.56 19.85
CA MET A 201 -5.61 5.92 21.26
C MET A 201 -4.39 6.65 21.84
N ALA A 202 -3.18 6.19 21.53
CA ALA A 202 -1.95 6.84 21.99
C ALA A 202 -1.80 8.27 21.43
N GLU A 203 -2.07 8.47 20.14
CA GLU A 203 -2.06 9.80 19.51
C GLU A 203 -3.16 10.69 20.09
N MET A 204 -4.37 10.18 20.32
CA MET A 204 -5.44 10.94 20.99
C MET A 204 -5.03 11.40 22.40
N ILE A 205 -4.36 10.54 23.19
CA ILE A 205 -3.86 10.93 24.52
C ILE A 205 -2.76 11.99 24.41
N HIS A 206 -1.83 11.81 23.47
CA HIS A 206 -0.71 12.74 23.29
C HIS A 206 -1.16 14.13 22.82
N TYR A 207 -2.08 14.19 21.86
CA TYR A 207 -2.59 15.45 21.32
C TYR A 207 -3.72 16.04 22.19
N GLY A 208 -4.53 15.21 22.84
CA GLY A 208 -5.61 15.66 23.74
C GLY A 208 -5.16 16.09 25.12
N GLY A 209 -3.94 15.72 25.56
CA GLY A 209 -3.38 16.14 26.85
C GLY A 209 -2.80 17.56 26.87
N GLY A 210 -2.70 18.24 25.72
CA GLY A 210 -2.11 19.58 25.60
C GLY A 210 -3.00 20.73 26.11
N ASP A 211 -4.32 20.55 26.13
CA ASP A 211 -5.29 21.56 26.58
C ASP A 211 -5.67 21.42 28.07
N ALA A 212 -5.10 20.45 28.78
CA ALA A 212 -5.26 20.29 30.22
C ALA A 212 -4.21 21.08 31.02
N SER A 213 -3.80 22.27 30.54
CA SER A 213 -3.08 23.24 31.36
C SER A 213 -4.04 23.83 32.40
N LEU A 214 -4.19 23.09 33.50
CA LEU A 214 -4.33 23.57 34.89
C LEU A 214 -4.65 25.08 35.01
N GLU A 215 -5.93 25.43 34.87
CA GLU A 215 -6.49 26.54 35.62
C GLU A 215 -6.80 26.03 37.03
N PHE A 216 -5.93 26.37 37.98
CA PHE A 216 -6.23 26.42 39.41
C PHE A 216 -6.04 27.85 39.89
#